data_AF-A0A285NRX2-F1
#
_entry.id   AF-A0A285NRX2-F1
#
_cell.length_a   1.000
_cell.length_b   1.000
_cell.length_c   1.000
_cell.angle_alpha   90.00
_cell.angle_beta   90.00
_cell.angle_gamma   90.00
#
_symmetry.space_group_name_H-M   'P 1'
#
loop_
_entity.id
_entity.type
_entity.pdbx_description
1 polymer ?
#
loop_
_entity_poly.entity_id
_entity_poly.type
_entity_poly.pdbx_seq_one_letter_code
_entity_poly.pdbx_strand_id
1 'polypeptide(L)' 'MKQDISKEKLLSYVEKLNVIKQDMQQLIRDIEDTVPYAPVEGCEIFMKKLYDAINEHLEAISEAIEHWEWIANKEG' A
#
# COMPACT_ATOMS: atom_id res chain seq x y z
N MET A 1 -2.01 -23.99 -7.45
CA MET A 1 -1.37 -23.86 -8.77
C MET A 1 0.03 -23.29 -8.53
N LYS A 2 1.12 -23.99 -8.90
CA LYS A 2 2.44 -23.37 -9.02
C LYS A 2 2.51 -22.81 -10.43
N GLN A 3 2.19 -21.53 -10.60
CA GLN A 3 2.50 -20.86 -11.86
C GLN A 3 4.00 -20.59 -11.86
N ASP A 4 4.70 -21.08 -12.87
CA ASP A 4 6.07 -20.69 -13.18
C ASP A 4 6.01 -19.25 -13.68
N ILE A 5 6.14 -18.28 -12.77
CA ILE A 5 6.12 -16.86 -13.09
C ILE A 5 7.56 -16.45 -13.39
N SER A 6 7.82 -15.94 -14.60
CA SER A 6 9.16 -15.45 -14.94
C SER A 6 9.58 -14.29 -14.03
N LYS A 7 10.89 -14.16 -13.78
CA LYS A 7 11.47 -13.04 -13.01
C LYS A 7 10.98 -11.68 -13.51
N GLU A 8 10.89 -11.47 -14.83
CA GLU A 8 10.38 -10.24 -15.44
C GLU A 8 8.93 -9.95 -15.01
N LYS A 9 8.06 -10.96 -14.99
CA LYS A 9 6.66 -10.80 -14.55
C LYS A 9 6.57 -10.51 -13.04
N LEU A 10 7.43 -11.13 -12.23
CA LEU A 10 7.51 -10.83 -10.80
C LEU A 10 7.96 -9.39 -10.55
N LEU A 11 9.01 -8.93 -11.23
CA LEU A 11 9.49 -7.55 -11.11
C LEU A 11 8.43 -6.54 -11.58
N SER A 12 7.74 -6.82 -12.69
CA SER A 12 6.64 -5.95 -13.15
C SER A 12 5.48 -5.91 -12.15
N TYR A 13 5.17 -7.04 -11.50
CA TYR A 13 4.18 -7.08 -10.43
C TYR A 13 4.62 -6.23 -9.21
N VAL A 14 5.88 -6.35 -8.78
CA VAL A 14 6.46 -5.53 -7.71
C VAL A 14 6.42 -4.04 -8.07
N GLU A 15 6.72 -3.65 -9.30
CA GLU A 15 6.60 -2.26 -9.75
C GLU A 15 5.18 -1.74 -9.60
N LYS A 16 4.16 -2.54 -9.95
CA LYS A 16 2.75 -2.17 -9.75
C LYS A 16 2.38 -2.06 -8.27
N LEU A 17 2.87 -2.95 -7.42
CA LEU A 17 2.67 -2.84 -5.97
C LEU A 17 3.31 -1.57 -5.40
N ASN A 18 4.50 -1.19 -5.88
CA ASN A 18 5.15 0.06 -5.48
C ASN A 18 4.34 1.30 -5.88
N VAL A 19 3.69 1.31 -7.05
CA VAL A 19 2.76 2.39 -7.42
C VAL A 19 1.59 2.47 -6.43
N ILE A 20 0.96 1.34 -6.12
CA ILE A 20 -0.17 1.31 -5.16
C ILE A 20 0.28 1.79 -3.78
N LYS A 21 1.49 1.39 -3.34
CA LYS A 21 2.10 1.84 -2.08
C LYS A 21 2.25 3.36 -2.05
N GLN A 22 2.75 3.96 -3.13
CA GLN A 22 2.92 5.41 -3.26
C GLN A 22 1.58 6.15 -3.22
N ASP A 23 0.57 5.62 -3.93
CA ASP A 23 -0.78 6.20 -3.93
C ASP A 23 -1.41 6.16 -2.53
N MET A 24 -1.24 5.07 -1.78
CA MET A 24 -1.71 4.95 -0.40
C MET A 24 -0.99 5.94 0.53
N GLN A 25 0.33 6.10 0.38
CA GLN A 25 1.09 7.09 1.16
C GLN A 25 0.66 8.52 0.85
N GLN A 26 0.29 8.82 -0.40
CA GLN A 26 -0.28 10.12 -0.75
C GLN A 26 -1.65 10.32 -0.12
N LEU A 27 -2.51 9.30 -0.17
CA LEU A 27 -3.84 9.37 0.44
C LEU A 27 -3.78 9.59 1.95
N ILE A 28 -2.80 8.98 2.65
CA ILE A 28 -2.56 9.25 4.07
C ILE A 28 -2.28 10.74 4.30
N ARG A 29 -1.37 11.34 3.52
CA ARG A 29 -1.06 12.78 3.62
C ARG A 29 -2.30 13.64 3.36
N ASP A 30 -3.07 13.31 2.32
CA ASP A 30 -4.29 14.04 1.99
C ASP A 30 -5.33 13.97 3.13
N ILE A 31 -5.42 12.83 3.82
CA ILE A 31 -6.27 12.66 5.00
C ILE A 31 -5.77 13.52 6.16
N GLU A 32 -4.47 13.44 6.49
CA GLU A 32 -3.85 14.24 7.56
C GLU A 32 -4.04 15.74 7.33
N ASP A 33 -3.91 16.19 6.08
CA ASP A 33 -4.13 17.59 5.68
C ASP A 33 -5.61 17.99 5.74
N THR A 34 -6.53 17.06 5.54
CA THR A 34 -7.98 17.33 5.51
C THR A 34 -8.61 17.30 6.91
N VAL A 35 -8.12 16.46 7.82
CA VAL A 35 -8.66 16.30 9.19
C VAL A 35 -8.88 17.63 9.93
N PRO A 36 -7.96 18.62 9.91
CA PRO A 36 -8.15 19.90 10.58
C PRO A 36 -9.36 20.73 10.13
N TYR A 37 -9.90 20.43 8.93
CA TYR A 37 -11.05 21.13 8.35
C TYR A 37 -12.38 20.39 8.60
N ALA A 38 -12.40 19.35 9.44
CA ALA A 38 -13.59 18.60 9.76
C ALA A 38 -14.67 19.51 10.41
N PRO A 39 -15.86 19.68 9.79
CA PRO A 39 -16.83 20.69 10.21
C PRO A 39 -17.70 20.27 11.41
N VAL A 40 -17.76 18.97 11.71
CA VAL A 40 -18.61 18.40 12.76
C VAL A 40 -17.97 17.20 13.46
N GLU A 41 -18.39 17.00 14.70
CA GLU A 41 -18.08 15.80 15.50
C GLU A 41 -18.57 14.55 14.74
N GLY A 42 -17.65 13.59 14.50
CA GLY A 42 -17.91 12.39 13.70
C GLY A 42 -17.18 12.36 12.35
N CYS A 43 -16.88 13.52 11.74
CA CYS A 43 -15.98 13.57 10.58
C CYS A 43 -14.57 13.11 10.95
N GLU A 44 -14.09 13.50 12.14
CA GLU A 44 -12.80 13.05 12.69
C GLU A 44 -12.76 11.52 12.88
N ILE A 45 -13.88 10.91 13.34
CA ILE A 45 -13.98 9.46 13.53
C ILE A 45 -13.92 8.74 12.19
N PHE A 46 -14.62 9.25 11.17
CA PHE A 46 -14.54 8.73 9.81
C PHE A 46 -13.13 8.81 9.26
N MET A 47 -12.49 9.98 9.35
CA MET A 47 -11.13 10.20 8.83
C MET A 47 -10.11 9.32 9.54
N LYS A 48 -10.23 9.14 10.86
CA LYS A 48 -9.39 8.20 11.61
C LYS A 48 -9.57 6.76 11.14
N LYS A 49 -10.81 6.29 10.96
CA LYS A 49 -11.06 4.93 10.45
C LYS A 49 -10.48 4.72 9.05
N LEU A 50 -10.59 5.73 8.20
CA LEU A 50 -10.00 5.69 6.86
C LEU A 50 -8.47 5.63 6.93
N TYR A 51 -7.85 6.47 7.76
CA TYR A 51 -6.41 6.45 8.03
C TYR A 51 -5.93 5.08 8.53
N ASP A 52 -6.62 4.51 9.52
CA ASP A 52 -6.28 3.21 10.10
C ASP A 52 -6.35 2.09 9.04
N ALA A 53 -7.41 2.07 8.22
CA ALA A 53 -7.59 1.08 7.15
C ALA A 53 -6.51 1.19 6.06
N ILE A 54 -6.12 2.42 5.67
CA ILE A 54 -5.07 2.60 4.67
C ILE A 54 -3.71 2.16 5.22
N ASN A 55 -3.42 2.44 6.50
CA ASN A 55 -2.18 1.98 7.12
C ASN A 55 -2.08 0.46 7.18
N GLU A 56 -3.16 -0.24 7.55
CA GLU A 56 -3.19 -1.70 7.54
C GLU A 56 -2.91 -2.27 6.14
N HIS A 57 -3.50 -1.68 5.10
CA HIS A 57 -3.24 -2.09 3.71
C HIS A 57 -1.84 -1.71 3.22
N LEU A 58 -1.28 -0.59 3.69
CA LEU A 58 0.07 -0.15 3.35
C LEU A 58 1.14 -1.11 3.91
N GLU A 59 0.92 -1.62 5.12
CA GLU A 59 1.76 -2.65 5.74
C GLU A 59 1.71 -3.94 4.91
N ALA A 60 0.51 -4.44 4.62
CA ALA A 60 0.32 -5.65 3.80
C ALA A 60 0.97 -5.55 2.40
N ILE A 61 0.88 -4.39 1.75
CA ILE A 61 1.55 -4.15 0.47
C ILE A 61 3.07 -4.11 0.61
N SER A 62 3.58 -3.52 1.69
CA SER A 62 5.03 -3.48 1.95
C SER A 62 5.59 -4.89 2.16
N GLU A 63 4.92 -5.71 2.95
CA GLU A 63 5.28 -7.12 3.14
C GLU A 63 5.23 -7.91 1.82
N ALA A 64 4.20 -7.67 1.00
CA ALA A 64 4.09 -8.31 -0.32
C ALA A 64 5.26 -7.92 -1.23
N ILE A 65 5.62 -6.63 -1.29
CA ILE A 65 6.77 -6.15 -2.07
C ILE A 65 8.05 -6.86 -1.61
N GLU A 66 8.34 -6.85 -0.31
CA GLU A 66 9.54 -7.50 0.25
C GLU A 66 9.59 -8.99 -0.08
N HIS A 67 8.46 -9.68 0.05
CA HIS A 67 8.34 -11.10 -0.28
C HIS A 67 8.68 -11.39 -1.75
N TRP A 68 8.09 -10.63 -2.68
CA TRP A 68 8.28 -10.87 -4.11
C TRP A 68 9.64 -10.43 -4.63
N GLU A 69 10.20 -9.35 -4.09
CA GLU A 69 11.59 -8.94 -4.36
C GLU A 69 12.59 -10.01 -3.91
N TRP A 70 12.37 -10.59 -2.73
CA TRP A 70 13.22 -11.68 -2.25
C TRP A 70 13.15 -12.91 -3.14
N ILE A 71 11.96 -13.31 -3.61
CA ILE A 71 11.79 -14.43 -4.53
C ILE A 71 12.54 -14.14 -5.85
N ALA A 72 12.33 -12.97 -6.45
CA ALA A 72 12.94 -12.60 -7.73
C ALA A 72 14.49 -12.55 -7.67
N ASN A 73 15.06 -12.30 -6.48
CA ASN A 73 16.50 -12.22 -6.25
C ASN A 73 17.14 -13.54 -5.77
N LYS A 74 16.35 -14.51 -5.28
CA LYS A 74 16.85 -15.85 -4.94
C LYS A 74 16.92 -16.81 -6.14
N GLU A 75 16.12 -16.56 -7.17
CA GLU A 75 16.06 -17.40 -8.37
C GLU A 75 17.06 -16.99 -9.48
N GLY A 76 17.88 -15.96 -9.27
CA GLY A 76 18.92 -15.53 -10.21
C GLY A 76 20.29 -15.53 -9.58
#